data_AF-A0A661CLI0-F1
#
_entry.id   AF-A0A661CLI0-F1
#
_cell.length_a   1.000
_cell.length_b   1.000
_cell.length_c   1.000
_cell.angle_alpha   90.00
_cell.angle_beta   90.00
_cell.angle_gamma   90.00
#
_symmetry.space_group_name_H-M   'P 1'
#
loop_
_entity.id
_entity.type
_entity.pdbx_description
1 polymer ?
#
loop_
_entity_poly.entity_id
_entity_poly.type
_entity_poly.pdbx_seq_one_letter_code
_entity_poly.pdbx_strand_id
1 'polypeptide(L)'
;MISINFQWVPRATLRNLAVVGLMCINLWLIYIAASWGLADLFAKQAHHEMRQWKKPGITTETWKATYTTFTWAQIFEPSHPNLLESLGNIYYVLSSHYGLITVAEKRLARQQALDYYLKAAQQRPVSGYTWANIAVLKYQLKQYDAQFIAALEYASLLGPWEPFVQHTIADVGLAAWFKFPKEGRKKGRSVVFATLERGMYGQASQISKLIKKHRRGFVVCAYPEKTPKMAKFCP
;
A
#
# COMPACT_ATOMS: atom_id res chain seq x y z
N MET A 1 62.31 8.34 17.74
CA MET A 1 62.04 6.91 17.47
C MET A 1 61.01 6.44 18.50
N ILE A 2 59.77 6.16 18.08
CA ILE A 2 58.75 5.57 18.95
C ILE A 2 58.66 4.09 18.55
N SER A 3 59.23 3.22 19.37
CA SER A 3 59.13 1.77 19.23
C SER A 3 57.75 1.32 19.71
N ILE A 4 56.87 0.95 18.79
CA ILE A 4 55.57 0.34 19.09
C ILE A 4 55.82 -1.12 19.48
N ASN A 5 55.66 -1.43 20.77
CA ASN A 5 55.71 -2.80 21.29
C ASN A 5 54.44 -3.56 20.88
N PHE A 6 54.52 -4.39 19.84
CA PHE A 6 53.44 -5.29 19.46
C PHE A 6 53.48 -6.54 20.38
N GLN A 7 52.83 -6.46 21.54
CA GLN A 7 52.64 -7.61 22.41
C GLN A 7 51.74 -8.65 21.73
N TRP A 8 52.27 -9.86 21.53
CA TRP A 8 51.52 -11.00 21.00
C TRP A 8 50.37 -11.37 21.95
N VAL A 9 49.13 -11.13 21.54
CA VAL A 9 47.96 -11.59 22.29
C VAL A 9 47.98 -13.13 22.34
N PRO A 10 47.90 -13.76 23.52
CA PRO A 10 47.90 -15.22 23.64
C PRO A 10 46.74 -15.83 22.85
N ARG A 11 46.99 -16.93 22.12
CA ARG A 11 45.96 -17.65 21.34
C ARG A 11 44.72 -18.00 22.19
N ALA A 12 44.89 -18.25 23.49
CA ALA A 12 43.79 -18.52 24.43
C ALA A 12 42.88 -17.29 24.66
N THR A 13 43.46 -16.09 24.74
CA THR A 13 42.72 -14.83 24.90
C THR A 13 41.92 -14.51 23.63
N LEU A 14 42.53 -14.70 22.46
CA LEU A 14 41.84 -14.57 21.16
C LEU A 14 40.65 -15.55 21.04
N ARG A 15 40.82 -16.80 21.46
CA ARG A 15 39.75 -17.81 21.47
C ARG A 15 38.60 -17.40 22.39
N ASN A 16 38.89 -16.95 23.61
CA ASN A 16 37.85 -16.56 24.57
C ASN A 16 37.07 -15.33 24.08
N LEU A 17 37.76 -14.35 23.46
CA LEU A 17 37.11 -13.20 22.83
C LEU A 17 36.19 -13.62 21.68
N ALA A 18 36.61 -14.57 20.85
CA ALA A 18 35.77 -15.10 19.77
C ALA A 18 34.51 -15.79 20.30
N VAL A 19 34.62 -16.58 21.38
CA VAL A 19 33.46 -17.24 22.01
C VAL A 19 32.49 -16.21 22.60
N VAL A 20 32.98 -15.22 23.34
CA VAL A 20 32.13 -14.15 23.90
C VAL A 20 31.45 -13.37 22.78
N GLY A 21 32.19 -13.02 21.72
CA GLY A 21 31.63 -12.35 20.55
C GLY A 21 30.51 -13.17 19.90
N LEU A 22 30.72 -14.48 19.72
CA LEU A 22 29.69 -15.37 19.18
C LEU A 22 28.47 -15.48 20.10
N MET A 23 28.66 -15.54 21.43
CA MET A 23 27.55 -15.53 22.39
C MET A 23 26.72 -14.23 22.29
N CYS A 24 27.38 -13.07 22.21
CA CYS A 24 26.70 -11.79 22.04
C CYS A 24 25.90 -11.73 20.73
N ILE A 25 26.48 -12.20 19.62
CA ILE A 25 25.79 -12.26 18.33
C ILE A 25 24.55 -13.17 18.41
N ASN A 26 24.67 -14.35 19.03
CA ASN A 26 23.53 -15.26 19.20
C ASN A 26 22.41 -14.63 20.04
N LEU A 27 22.73 -13.99 21.16
CA LEU A 27 21.73 -13.30 21.99
C LEU A 27 21.04 -12.17 21.22
N TRP A 28 21.79 -11.42 20.41
CA TRP A 28 21.22 -10.38 19.55
C TRP A 28 20.28 -10.95 18.47
N LEU A 29 20.65 -12.07 17.83
CA LEU A 29 19.80 -12.75 16.87
C LEU A 29 18.53 -13.33 17.51
N ILE A 30 18.64 -13.89 18.72
CA ILE A 30 17.49 -14.37 19.51
C ILE A 30 16.54 -13.20 19.81
N TYR A 31 17.09 -12.05 20.21
CA TYR A 31 16.29 -10.85 20.46
C TYR A 31 15.54 -10.39 19.20
N ILE A 32 16.21 -10.32 18.04
CA ILE A 32 15.56 -9.96 16.78
C ILE A 32 14.45 -10.95 16.42
N ALA A 33 14.73 -12.25 16.49
CA ALA A 33 13.76 -13.29 16.17
C ALA A 33 12.53 -13.25 17.10
N ALA A 34 12.74 -13.01 18.40
CA ALA A 34 11.66 -12.84 19.37
C ALA A 34 10.82 -11.59 19.07
N SER A 35 11.46 -10.47 18.71
CA SER A 35 10.77 -9.23 18.33
C SER A 35 9.87 -9.45 17.11
N TRP A 36 10.39 -10.08 16.05
CA TRP A 36 9.60 -10.41 14.86
C TRP A 36 8.45 -11.37 15.17
N GLY A 37 8.69 -12.39 16.00
CA GLY A 37 7.65 -13.33 16.42
C GLY A 37 6.50 -12.64 17.16
N LEU A 38 6.81 -11.69 18.04
CA LEU A 38 5.82 -10.88 18.75
C LEU A 38 5.08 -9.94 17.79
N ALA A 39 5.79 -9.26 16.89
CA ALA A 39 5.18 -8.39 15.88
C ALA A 39 4.15 -9.15 15.04
N ASP A 40 4.51 -10.34 14.55
CA ASP A 40 3.65 -11.20 13.76
C ASP A 40 2.44 -11.71 14.54
N LEU A 41 2.61 -12.05 15.82
CA LEU A 41 1.52 -12.49 16.69
C LEU A 41 0.46 -11.39 16.83
N PHE A 42 0.87 -10.18 17.18
CA PHE A 42 -0.03 -9.03 17.31
C PHE A 42 -0.67 -8.66 15.96
N ALA A 43 0.10 -8.70 14.86
CA ALA A 43 -0.44 -8.44 13.53
C ALA A 43 -1.53 -9.44 13.14
N LYS A 44 -1.29 -10.74 13.38
CA LYS A 44 -2.26 -11.81 13.10
C LYS A 44 -3.52 -11.66 13.95
N GLN A 45 -3.37 -11.32 15.23
CA GLN A 45 -4.51 -11.03 16.11
C GLN A 45 -5.34 -9.86 15.57
N ALA A 46 -4.71 -8.73 15.26
CA ALA A 46 -5.42 -7.56 14.74
C ALA A 46 -6.09 -7.86 13.39
N HIS A 47 -5.44 -8.60 12.49
CA HIS A 47 -6.05 -9.05 11.25
C HIS A 47 -7.25 -9.98 11.45
N HIS A 48 -7.19 -10.85 12.45
CA HIS A 48 -8.31 -11.71 12.82
C HIS A 48 -9.51 -10.87 13.28
N GLU A 49 -9.30 -9.90 14.17
CA GLU A 49 -10.33 -8.96 14.62
C GLU A 49 -10.95 -8.19 13.43
N MET A 50 -10.12 -7.66 12.52
CA MET A 50 -10.60 -6.97 11.31
C MET A 50 -11.50 -7.86 10.44
N ARG A 51 -11.19 -9.15 10.31
CA ARG A 51 -12.01 -10.10 9.53
C ARG A 51 -13.37 -10.34 10.17
N GLN A 52 -13.47 -10.23 11.49
CA GLN A 52 -14.70 -10.44 12.24
C GLN A 52 -15.67 -9.24 12.21
N TRP A 53 -15.24 -8.07 11.73
CA TRP A 53 -16.05 -6.85 11.64
C TRP A 53 -17.30 -6.95 10.75
N LYS A 54 -17.55 -8.10 10.09
CA LYS A 54 -18.73 -8.30 9.24
C LYS A 54 -20.07 -8.28 9.99
N LYS A 55 -20.11 -8.59 11.30
CA LYS A 55 -21.32 -8.50 12.18
C LYS A 55 -20.88 -8.44 13.66
N PRO A 56 -21.27 -7.44 14.49
CA PRO A 56 -22.28 -6.38 14.32
C PRO A 56 -21.78 -5.06 13.70
N GLY A 57 -20.75 -5.10 12.85
CA GLY A 57 -20.14 -3.89 12.29
C GLY A 57 -19.04 -3.33 13.18
N ILE A 58 -18.36 -2.29 12.71
CA ILE A 58 -17.25 -1.66 13.43
C ILE A 58 -17.84 -0.64 14.40
N THR A 59 -17.35 -0.60 15.64
CA THR A 59 -17.61 0.47 16.60
C THR A 59 -16.32 1.25 16.84
N THR A 60 -16.42 2.42 17.47
CA THR A 60 -15.24 3.22 17.82
C THR A 60 -14.31 2.46 18.76
N GLU A 61 -14.87 1.68 19.68
CA GLU A 61 -14.15 0.86 20.65
C GLU A 61 -13.43 -0.29 19.96
N THR A 62 -14.12 -1.05 19.10
CA THR A 62 -13.50 -2.18 18.40
C THR A 62 -12.42 -1.71 17.43
N TRP A 63 -12.63 -0.57 16.76
CA TRP A 63 -11.60 0.05 15.94
C TRP A 63 -10.36 0.46 16.76
N LYS A 64 -10.56 1.14 17.91
CA LYS A 64 -9.46 1.57 18.79
C LYS A 64 -8.69 0.37 19.35
N ALA A 65 -9.39 -0.69 19.74
CA ALA A 65 -8.76 -1.91 20.25
C ALA A 65 -7.86 -2.54 19.18
N THR A 66 -8.38 -2.77 17.97
CA THR A 66 -7.59 -3.33 16.86
C THR A 66 -6.44 -2.42 16.44
N TYR A 67 -6.65 -1.10 16.43
CA TYR A 67 -5.57 -0.13 16.19
C TYR A 67 -4.45 -0.28 17.22
N THR A 68 -4.81 -0.35 18.51
CA THR A 68 -3.85 -0.53 19.60
C THR A 68 -3.04 -1.82 19.43
N THR A 69 -3.68 -2.91 19.03
CA THR A 69 -3.01 -4.18 18.72
C THR A 69 -1.99 -4.04 17.58
N PHE A 70 -2.33 -3.32 16.50
CA PHE A 70 -1.34 -3.03 15.44
C PHE A 70 -0.21 -2.12 15.91
N THR A 71 -0.48 -1.15 16.79
CA THR A 71 0.60 -0.30 17.34
C THR A 71 1.56 -1.09 18.21
N TRP A 72 1.08 -2.11 18.94
CA TRP A 72 1.96 -3.04 19.64
C TRP A 72 2.86 -3.79 18.67
N ALA A 73 2.31 -4.32 17.57
CA ALA A 73 3.12 -4.93 16.51
C ALA A 73 4.17 -3.95 15.95
N GLN A 74 3.79 -2.69 15.74
CA GLN A 74 4.69 -1.66 15.23
C GLN A 74 5.83 -1.31 16.19
N ILE A 75 5.64 -1.41 17.50
CA ILE A 75 6.73 -1.19 18.48
C ILE A 75 7.85 -2.22 18.27
N PHE A 76 7.48 -3.48 18.00
CA PHE A 76 8.44 -4.56 17.78
C PHE A 76 9.06 -4.54 16.37
N GLU A 77 8.36 -3.98 15.38
CA GLU A 77 8.86 -3.86 14.01
C GLU A 77 8.40 -2.55 13.31
N PRO A 78 9.05 -1.39 13.59
CA PRO A 78 8.52 -0.08 13.21
C PRO A 78 8.40 0.19 11.70
N SER A 79 9.26 -0.43 10.90
CA SER A 79 9.42 -0.18 9.47
C SER A 79 8.92 -1.34 8.60
N HIS A 80 8.21 -2.34 9.16
CA HIS A 80 7.73 -3.45 8.35
C HIS A 80 6.65 -2.98 7.36
N PRO A 81 6.84 -3.16 6.04
CA PRO A 81 5.91 -2.62 5.04
C PRO A 81 4.50 -3.19 5.19
N ASN A 82 4.34 -4.46 5.56
CA ASN A 82 3.01 -5.05 5.75
C ASN A 82 2.28 -4.43 6.95
N LEU A 83 2.99 -4.13 8.05
CA LEU A 83 2.37 -3.47 9.21
C LEU A 83 1.93 -2.04 8.87
N LEU A 84 2.77 -1.31 8.14
CA LEU A 84 2.44 0.02 7.66
C LEU A 84 1.20 -0.01 6.75
N GLU A 85 1.09 -0.99 5.84
CA GLU A 85 -0.11 -1.16 5.02
C GLU A 85 -1.36 -1.52 5.84
N SER A 86 -1.21 -2.36 6.87
CA SER A 86 -2.31 -2.72 7.77
C SER A 86 -2.82 -1.52 8.56
N LEU A 87 -1.91 -0.67 9.06
CA LEU A 87 -2.25 0.61 9.67
C LEU A 87 -2.88 1.57 8.66
N GLY A 88 -2.41 1.60 7.41
CA GLY A 88 -3.09 2.34 6.34
C GLY A 88 -4.53 1.86 6.11
N ASN A 89 -4.72 0.54 6.08
CA ASN A 89 -6.02 -0.09 5.87
C ASN A 89 -6.98 0.17 7.03
N ILE A 90 -6.51 0.17 8.28
CA ILE A 90 -7.38 0.41 9.43
C ILE A 90 -7.99 1.82 9.40
N TYR A 91 -7.21 2.81 8.99
CA TYR A 91 -7.69 4.18 8.79
C TYR A 91 -8.56 4.32 7.54
N TYR A 92 -8.24 3.60 6.47
CA TYR A 92 -9.06 3.58 5.26
C TYR A 92 -10.47 3.05 5.56
N VAL A 93 -10.56 1.94 6.32
CA VAL A 93 -11.84 1.36 6.76
C VAL A 93 -12.62 2.34 7.64
N LEU A 94 -11.96 2.98 8.62
CA LEU A 94 -12.58 4.01 9.45
C LEU A 94 -13.20 5.14 8.61
N SER A 95 -12.46 5.61 7.61
CA SER A 95 -12.92 6.70 6.73
C SER A 95 -14.09 6.32 5.82
N SER A 96 -14.28 5.02 5.59
CA SER A 96 -15.29 4.46 4.69
C SER A 96 -16.57 4.06 5.42
N HIS A 97 -16.52 3.87 6.74
CA HIS A 97 -17.69 3.48 7.52
C HIS A 97 -18.65 4.66 7.72
N TYR A 98 -19.94 4.44 7.53
CA TYR A 98 -20.98 5.44 7.79
C TYR A 98 -21.30 5.50 9.29
N GLY A 99 -21.61 6.69 9.81
CA GLY A 99 -22.07 6.87 11.19
C GLY A 99 -21.02 6.82 12.31
N LEU A 100 -19.77 6.37 12.05
CA LEU A 100 -18.74 6.28 13.10
C LEU A 100 -18.04 7.60 13.41
N ILE A 101 -17.77 8.39 12.38
CA ILE A 101 -17.00 9.63 12.48
C ILE A 101 -17.55 10.70 11.54
N THR A 102 -17.32 11.96 11.88
CA THR A 102 -17.72 13.15 11.14
C THR A 102 -17.03 13.24 9.77
N VAL A 103 -17.54 14.12 8.89
CA VAL A 103 -16.93 14.35 7.56
C VAL A 103 -15.49 14.86 7.67
N ALA A 104 -15.21 15.74 8.64
CA ALA A 104 -13.86 16.27 8.89
C ALA A 104 -12.91 15.15 9.32
N GLU A 105 -13.34 14.31 10.27
CA GLU A 105 -12.57 13.15 10.73
C GLU A 105 -12.35 12.13 9.60
N LYS A 106 -13.30 11.94 8.69
CA LYS A 106 -13.10 11.06 7.53
C LYS A 106 -11.98 11.55 6.63
N ARG A 107 -11.85 12.87 6.46
CA ARG A 107 -10.74 13.47 5.71
C ARG A 107 -9.40 13.24 6.44
N LEU A 108 -9.36 13.43 7.76
CA LEU A 108 -8.16 13.16 8.56
C LEU A 108 -7.75 11.70 8.53
N ALA A 109 -8.71 10.77 8.67
CA ALA A 109 -8.46 9.34 8.57
C ALA A 109 -7.91 8.94 7.18
N ARG A 110 -8.42 9.52 6.09
CA ARG A 110 -7.85 9.29 4.74
C ARG A 110 -6.43 9.83 4.63
N GLN A 111 -6.13 10.97 5.24
CA GLN A 111 -4.77 11.50 5.25
C GLN A 111 -3.82 10.59 6.04
N GLN A 112 -4.24 10.11 7.22
CA GLN A 112 -3.46 9.15 7.99
C GLN A 112 -3.24 7.84 7.22
N ALA A 113 -4.28 7.32 6.57
CA ALA A 113 -4.15 6.15 5.70
C ALA A 113 -3.12 6.39 4.60
N LEU A 114 -3.16 7.56 3.95
CA LEU A 114 -2.23 7.92 2.89
C LEU A 114 -0.79 7.99 3.40
N ASP A 115 -0.57 8.61 4.55
CA ASP A 115 0.76 8.73 5.16
C ASP A 115 1.36 7.35 5.47
N TYR A 116 0.55 6.41 5.96
CA TYR A 116 0.97 5.02 6.18
C TYR A 116 1.31 4.28 4.89
N TYR A 117 0.48 4.40 3.85
CA TYR A 117 0.79 3.78 2.55
C TYR A 117 2.01 4.39 1.89
N LEU A 118 2.27 5.69 2.07
CA LEU A 118 3.49 6.35 1.60
C LEU A 118 4.72 5.81 2.31
N LYS A 119 4.67 5.63 3.65
CA LYS A 119 5.75 4.97 4.40
C LYS A 119 5.94 3.52 3.94
N ALA A 120 4.86 2.78 3.72
CA ALA A 120 4.95 1.41 3.20
C ALA A 120 5.60 1.36 1.81
N ALA A 121 5.27 2.30 0.92
CA ALA A 121 5.87 2.40 -0.41
C ALA A 121 7.36 2.78 -0.35
N GLN A 122 7.80 3.54 0.66
CA GLN A 122 9.24 3.80 0.86
C GLN A 122 9.98 2.52 1.26
N GLN A 123 9.38 1.67 2.09
CA GLN A 123 9.99 0.41 2.54
C GLN A 123 9.89 -0.70 1.49
N ARG A 124 8.81 -0.72 0.71
CA ARG A 124 8.56 -1.70 -0.36
C ARG A 124 8.01 -0.98 -1.62
N PRO A 125 8.89 -0.37 -2.42
CA PRO A 125 8.50 0.41 -3.59
C PRO A 125 7.91 -0.43 -4.73
N VAL A 126 8.10 -1.75 -4.71
CA VAL A 126 7.66 -2.68 -5.76
C VAL A 126 6.22 -3.19 -5.59
N SER A 127 5.49 -2.73 -4.57
CA SER A 127 4.12 -3.19 -4.32
C SER A 127 3.08 -2.41 -5.15
N GLY A 128 2.58 -3.03 -6.23
CA GLY A 128 1.52 -2.45 -7.06
C GLY A 128 0.21 -2.19 -6.29
N TYR A 129 -0.11 -3.01 -5.29
CA TYR A 129 -1.26 -2.83 -4.41
C TYR A 129 -1.17 -1.55 -3.58
N THR A 130 0.01 -1.26 -3.02
CA THR A 130 0.26 -0.06 -2.20
C THR A 130 0.10 1.20 -3.04
N TRP A 131 0.68 1.21 -4.24
CA TRP A 131 0.53 2.32 -5.18
C TRP A 131 -0.92 2.51 -5.64
N ALA A 132 -1.67 1.42 -5.85
CA ALA A 132 -3.10 1.50 -6.16
C ALA A 132 -3.90 2.15 -5.01
N ASN A 133 -3.62 1.77 -3.76
CA ASN A 133 -4.26 2.37 -2.58
C ASN A 133 -3.89 3.86 -2.41
N ILE A 134 -2.64 4.24 -2.67
CA ILE A 134 -2.20 5.65 -2.71
C ILE A 134 -3.05 6.42 -3.74
N ALA A 135 -3.25 5.88 -4.95
CA ALA A 135 -4.06 6.52 -5.97
C ALA A 135 -5.52 6.70 -5.53
N VAL A 136 -6.13 5.70 -4.86
CA VAL A 136 -7.48 5.80 -4.28
C VAL A 136 -7.58 6.94 -3.28
N LEU A 137 -6.66 6.99 -2.32
CA LEU A 137 -6.69 7.99 -1.25
C LEU A 137 -6.47 9.40 -1.79
N LYS A 138 -5.51 9.57 -2.71
CA LYS A 138 -5.28 10.83 -3.42
C LYS A 138 -6.53 11.31 -4.16
N TYR A 139 -7.19 10.41 -4.88
CA TYR A 139 -8.47 10.70 -5.54
C TYR A 139 -9.54 11.14 -4.53
N GLN A 140 -9.72 10.40 -3.44
CA GLN A 140 -10.72 10.70 -2.40
C GLN A 140 -10.44 12.01 -1.65
N LEU A 141 -9.17 12.37 -1.48
CA LEU A 141 -8.72 13.62 -0.89
C LEU A 141 -8.78 14.82 -1.86
N LYS A 142 -9.10 14.57 -3.14
CA LYS A 142 -9.07 15.52 -4.26
C LYS A 142 -7.67 16.09 -4.55
N GLN A 143 -6.63 15.32 -4.25
CA GLN A 143 -5.23 15.67 -4.48
C GLN A 143 -4.79 15.15 -5.87
N TYR A 144 -5.12 15.91 -6.91
CA TYR A 144 -4.76 15.57 -8.30
C TYR A 144 -3.40 16.16 -8.68
N ASP A 145 -2.36 15.74 -7.97
CA ASP A 145 -0.99 16.23 -8.13
C ASP A 145 -0.10 15.24 -8.92
N ALA A 146 1.19 15.57 -9.06
CA ALA A 146 2.16 14.70 -9.71
C ALA A 146 2.26 13.31 -9.04
N GLN A 147 2.11 13.25 -7.70
CA GLN A 147 2.17 11.99 -6.97
C GLN A 147 0.96 11.10 -7.25
N PHE A 148 -0.23 11.67 -7.49
CA PHE A 148 -1.39 10.90 -7.96
C PHE A 148 -1.12 10.22 -9.31
N ILE A 149 -0.51 10.96 -10.25
CA ILE A 149 -0.14 10.39 -11.56
C ILE A 149 0.94 9.31 -11.42
N ALA A 150 1.98 9.57 -10.61
CA ALA A 150 3.01 8.59 -10.31
C ALA A 150 2.44 7.31 -9.66
N ALA A 151 1.47 7.45 -8.75
CA ALA A 151 0.83 6.30 -8.12
C ALA A 151 0.07 5.42 -9.14
N LEU A 152 -0.62 6.03 -10.11
CA LEU A 152 -1.26 5.29 -11.20
C LEU A 152 -0.23 4.56 -12.06
N GLU A 153 0.89 5.20 -12.36
CA GLU A 153 1.97 4.62 -13.17
C GLU A 153 2.62 3.44 -12.47
N TYR A 154 3.07 3.61 -11.21
CA TYR A 154 3.70 2.54 -10.45
C TYR A 154 2.74 1.37 -10.24
N ALA A 155 1.48 1.64 -9.92
CA ALA A 155 0.46 0.59 -9.82
C ALA A 155 0.32 -0.17 -11.16
N SER A 156 0.22 0.54 -12.28
CA SER A 156 0.10 -0.05 -13.62
C SER A 156 1.35 -0.85 -14.04
N LEU A 157 2.54 -0.40 -13.63
CA LEU A 157 3.81 -1.04 -13.96
C LEU A 157 4.04 -2.29 -13.12
N LEU A 158 3.74 -2.23 -11.82
CA LEU A 158 4.04 -3.28 -10.84
C LEU A 158 2.91 -4.32 -10.70
N GLY A 159 1.67 -3.94 -11.03
CA GLY A 159 0.50 -4.84 -11.03
C GLY A 159 -0.26 -4.84 -12.36
N PRO A 160 0.39 -5.02 -13.52
CA PRO A 160 -0.25 -4.88 -14.83
C PRO A 160 -1.35 -5.90 -15.08
N TRP A 161 -1.28 -7.07 -14.43
CA TRP A 161 -2.20 -8.20 -14.58
C TRP A 161 -3.00 -8.52 -13.31
N GLU A 162 -2.82 -7.73 -12.25
CA GLU A 162 -3.51 -7.90 -10.98
C GLU A 162 -4.94 -7.32 -11.07
N PRO A 163 -6.00 -8.13 -10.96
CA PRO A 163 -7.39 -7.67 -11.18
C PRO A 163 -7.78 -6.48 -10.30
N PHE A 164 -7.40 -6.51 -9.02
CA PHE A 164 -7.64 -5.43 -8.07
C PHE A 164 -6.97 -4.13 -8.50
N VAL A 165 -5.70 -4.20 -8.91
CA VAL A 165 -4.92 -3.04 -9.35
C VAL A 165 -5.52 -2.44 -10.62
N GLN A 166 -5.84 -3.29 -11.60
CA GLN A 166 -6.49 -2.86 -12.84
C GLN A 166 -7.84 -2.18 -12.58
N HIS A 167 -8.68 -2.81 -11.75
CA HIS A 167 -9.99 -2.27 -11.38
C HIS A 167 -9.84 -0.91 -10.68
N THR A 168 -8.88 -0.80 -9.77
CA THR A 168 -8.61 0.43 -9.00
C THR A 168 -8.19 1.57 -9.91
N ILE A 169 -7.18 1.35 -10.77
CA ILE A 169 -6.71 2.35 -11.74
C ILE A 169 -7.84 2.75 -12.68
N ALA A 170 -8.63 1.80 -13.17
CA ALA A 170 -9.78 2.07 -14.03
C ALA A 170 -10.83 2.94 -13.31
N ASP A 171 -11.21 2.60 -12.07
CA ASP A 171 -12.24 3.32 -11.31
C ASP A 171 -11.80 4.76 -11.03
N VAL A 172 -10.63 4.97 -10.42
CA VAL A 172 -10.18 6.31 -10.02
C VAL A 172 -9.72 7.13 -11.23
N GLY A 173 -9.15 6.49 -12.23
CA GLY A 173 -8.68 7.15 -13.46
C GLY A 173 -9.81 7.67 -14.32
N LEU A 174 -10.87 6.88 -14.52
CA LEU A 174 -12.08 7.31 -15.24
C LEU A 174 -12.82 8.41 -14.48
N ALA A 175 -12.88 8.31 -13.15
CA ALA A 175 -13.49 9.33 -12.29
C ALA A 175 -12.71 10.66 -12.35
N ALA A 176 -11.38 10.61 -12.37
CA ALA A 176 -10.50 11.77 -12.41
C ALA A 176 -10.19 12.28 -13.84
N TRP A 177 -10.80 11.71 -14.89
CA TRP A 177 -10.39 11.91 -16.29
C TRP A 177 -10.17 13.37 -16.73
N PHE A 178 -11.01 14.29 -16.25
CA PHE A 178 -10.95 15.72 -16.56
C PHE A 178 -10.25 16.55 -15.47
N LYS A 179 -9.86 15.92 -14.36
CA LYS A 179 -9.20 16.56 -13.21
C LYS A 179 -7.70 16.34 -13.17
N PHE A 180 -7.14 15.55 -14.09
CA PHE A 180 -5.69 15.38 -14.17
C PHE A 180 -4.99 16.74 -14.40
N PRO A 181 -3.86 16.99 -13.68
CA PRO A 181 -3.07 18.21 -13.82
C PRO A 181 -2.55 18.34 -15.25
N LYS A 182 -2.34 19.58 -15.72
CA LYS A 182 -1.98 19.85 -17.12
C LYS A 182 -0.70 19.10 -17.53
N GLU A 183 0.34 19.12 -16.69
CA GLU A 183 1.63 18.48 -16.99
C GLU A 183 1.51 16.96 -17.09
N GLY A 184 0.74 16.34 -16.19
CA GLY A 184 0.60 14.87 -16.11
C GLY A 184 -0.55 14.26 -16.92
N ARG A 185 -1.39 15.08 -17.56
CA ARG A 185 -2.66 14.64 -18.15
C ARG A 185 -2.51 13.57 -19.23
N LYS A 186 -1.60 13.77 -20.18
CA LYS A 186 -1.40 12.81 -21.28
C LYS A 186 -0.98 11.45 -20.73
N LYS A 187 -0.03 11.46 -19.78
CA LYS A 187 0.55 10.28 -19.15
C LYS A 187 -0.47 9.54 -18.28
N GLY A 188 -1.22 10.26 -17.43
CA GLY A 188 -2.30 9.68 -16.63
C GLY A 188 -3.37 9.02 -17.50
N ARG A 189 -3.77 9.65 -18.61
CA ARG A 189 -4.74 9.09 -19.55
C ARG A 189 -4.23 7.84 -20.26
N SER A 190 -2.97 7.84 -20.72
CA SER A 190 -2.40 6.66 -21.38
C SER A 190 -2.30 5.46 -20.42
N VAL A 191 -1.92 5.70 -19.16
CA VAL A 191 -1.88 4.65 -18.12
C VAL A 191 -3.26 4.06 -17.84
N VAL A 192 -4.28 4.91 -17.70
CA VAL A 192 -5.66 4.46 -17.50
C VAL A 192 -6.13 3.65 -18.70
N PHE A 193 -5.89 4.16 -19.92
CA PHE A 193 -6.32 3.48 -21.13
C PHE A 193 -5.66 2.10 -21.30
N ALA A 194 -4.33 2.01 -21.19
CA ALA A 194 -3.61 0.74 -21.25
C ALA A 194 -4.08 -0.26 -20.18
N THR A 195 -4.48 0.24 -19.01
CA THR A 195 -5.03 -0.60 -17.93
C THR A 195 -6.44 -1.08 -18.24
N LEU A 196 -7.29 -0.25 -18.85
CA LEU A 196 -8.60 -0.69 -19.33
C LEU A 196 -8.45 -1.80 -20.36
N GLU A 197 -7.53 -1.67 -21.31
CA GLU A 197 -7.29 -2.69 -22.33
C GLU A 197 -6.89 -4.04 -21.72
N ARG A 198 -5.88 -4.04 -20.84
CA ARG A 198 -5.48 -5.26 -20.11
C ARG A 198 -6.63 -5.84 -19.31
N GLY A 199 -7.40 -4.99 -18.63
CA GLY A 199 -8.59 -5.39 -17.87
C GLY A 199 -9.68 -6.02 -18.73
N MET A 200 -9.84 -5.60 -19.99
CA MET A 200 -10.78 -6.22 -20.92
C MET A 200 -10.41 -7.67 -21.28
N TYR A 201 -9.15 -8.09 -21.07
CA TYR A 201 -8.77 -9.48 -21.32
C TYR A 201 -9.29 -10.44 -20.25
N GLY A 202 -9.17 -10.08 -18.96
CA GLY A 202 -9.52 -10.95 -17.82
C GLY A 202 -10.82 -10.60 -17.08
N GLN A 203 -11.29 -9.35 -17.16
CA GLN A 203 -12.40 -8.83 -16.36
C GLN A 203 -13.28 -7.83 -17.13
N ALA A 204 -13.60 -8.16 -18.39
CA ALA A 204 -14.33 -7.27 -19.32
C ALA A 204 -15.66 -6.75 -18.76
N SER A 205 -16.42 -7.58 -18.04
CA SER A 205 -17.71 -7.18 -17.45
C SER A 205 -17.53 -6.07 -16.40
N GLN A 206 -16.57 -6.23 -15.50
CA GLN A 206 -16.24 -5.27 -14.46
C GLN A 206 -15.75 -3.96 -15.05
N ILE A 207 -14.83 -4.02 -16.02
CA ILE A 207 -14.31 -2.83 -16.71
C ILE A 207 -15.41 -2.10 -17.47
N SER A 208 -16.25 -2.82 -18.22
CA SER A 208 -17.39 -2.25 -18.92
C SER A 208 -18.36 -1.54 -17.97
N LYS A 209 -18.62 -2.13 -16.78
CA LYS A 209 -19.42 -1.51 -15.73
C LYS A 209 -18.78 -0.21 -15.23
N LEU A 210 -17.46 -0.16 -15.04
CA LEU A 210 -16.76 1.06 -14.63
C LEU A 210 -16.85 2.17 -15.68
N ILE A 211 -16.66 1.84 -16.96
CA ILE A 211 -16.76 2.81 -18.06
C ILE A 211 -18.17 3.42 -18.10
N LYS A 212 -19.21 2.59 -17.93
CA LYS A 212 -20.61 3.03 -17.87
C LYS A 212 -20.89 3.85 -16.60
N LYS A 213 -20.45 3.37 -15.42
CA LYS A 213 -20.58 4.05 -14.11
C LYS A 213 -20.07 5.49 -14.16
N HIS A 214 -18.91 5.70 -14.79
CA HIS A 214 -18.28 7.03 -14.90
C HIS A 214 -18.73 7.83 -16.13
N ARG A 215 -19.62 7.29 -16.96
CA ARG A 215 -20.09 7.90 -18.22
C ARG A 215 -18.91 8.31 -19.12
N ARG A 216 -17.96 7.39 -19.31
CA ARG A 216 -16.75 7.61 -20.11
C ARG A 216 -16.70 6.78 -21.40
N GLY A 217 -17.81 6.18 -21.81
CA GLY A 217 -17.89 5.40 -23.05
C GLY A 217 -17.35 6.15 -24.27
N PHE A 218 -17.84 7.38 -24.50
CA PHE A 218 -17.37 8.22 -25.61
C PHE A 218 -15.87 8.47 -25.58
N VAL A 219 -15.32 8.79 -24.40
CA VAL A 219 -13.88 9.05 -24.23
C VAL A 219 -13.04 7.82 -24.55
N VAL A 220 -13.43 6.65 -24.05
CA VAL A 220 -12.73 5.38 -24.33
C VAL A 220 -12.86 5.04 -25.82
N CYS A 221 -14.02 5.26 -26.41
CA CYS A 221 -14.28 4.97 -27.83
C CYS A 221 -13.74 6.02 -28.80
N ALA A 222 -13.36 7.20 -28.35
CA ALA A 222 -12.66 8.19 -29.16
C ALA A 222 -11.13 8.00 -29.12
N TYR A 223 -10.62 7.11 -28.27
CA TYR A 223 -9.18 6.88 -28.17
C TYR A 223 -8.67 6.16 -29.43
N PRO A 224 -7.62 6.66 -30.11
CA PRO A 224 -7.27 6.21 -31.45
C PRO A 224 -6.68 4.79 -31.51
N GLU A 225 -5.89 4.40 -30.51
CA GLU A 225 -5.20 3.11 -30.47
C GLU A 225 -5.98 2.14 -29.57
N LYS A 226 -6.84 1.29 -30.13
CA LYS A 226 -7.62 0.31 -29.35
C LYS A 226 -7.32 -1.12 -29.78
N THR A 227 -7.20 -2.00 -28.81
CA THR A 227 -7.22 -3.45 -29.01
C THR A 227 -8.57 -3.95 -29.54
N PRO A 228 -8.62 -5.08 -30.27
CA PRO A 228 -9.87 -5.64 -30.78
C PRO A 228 -10.92 -5.93 -29.70
N LYS A 229 -10.50 -6.33 -28.49
CA LYS A 229 -11.42 -6.53 -27.36
C LYS A 229 -12.05 -5.21 -26.89
N MET A 230 -11.28 -4.13 -26.85
CA MET A 230 -11.81 -2.79 -26.53
C MET A 230 -12.70 -2.26 -27.65
N ALA A 231 -12.37 -2.52 -28.91
CA ALA A 231 -13.20 -2.15 -30.06
C ALA A 231 -14.59 -2.79 -29.99
N LYS A 232 -14.71 -4.06 -29.57
CA LYS A 232 -16.00 -4.74 -29.37
C LYS A 232 -16.90 -4.11 -28.30
N PHE A 233 -16.34 -3.34 -27.37
CA PHE A 233 -17.13 -2.60 -26.38
C PHE A 233 -17.75 -1.33 -26.98
N CYS A 234 -17.11 -0.75 -27.99
CA CYS A 234 -17.58 0.47 -28.62
C CYS A 234 -18.71 0.18 -29.62
N PRO A 235 -19.72 1.06 -29.68
CA PRO A 235 -20.75 1.00 -30.72
C PRO A 235 -20.18 1.29 -32.11
#